data_AF-A0A7S3K9G0-F1
#
_entry.id   AF-A0A7S3K9G0-F1
#
_cell.length_a   1.000
_cell.length_b   1.000
_cell.length_c   1.000
_cell.angle_alpha   90.00
_cell.angle_beta   90.00
_cell.angle_gamma   90.00
#
_symmetry.space_group_name_H-M   'P 1'
#
loop_
_entity.id
_entity.type
_entity.pdbx_description
1 polymer ?
#
loop_
_entity_poly.entity_id
_entity_poly.type
_entity_poly.pdbx_seq_one_letter_code
_entity_poly.pdbx_strand_id
1 'polypeptide(L)'
;MISSNIVEMLDKLSLEHPTVSSQLEDIKNNYKESMWHIITDQLYNLTSDAEFDQGGDLVTFFNDFVIKLDTKINELKYIRIAVNCSRQFQNIEEAITFLSNLEEKVKDS
;
A
#
# COMPACT_ATOMS: atom_id res chain seq x y z
N MET A 1 -19.10 -9.62 0.67
CA MET A 1 -18.06 -10.31 -0.13
C MET A 1 -16.82 -9.45 -0.14
N ILE A 2 -16.16 -9.35 1.02
CA ILE A 2 -14.96 -8.53 1.19
C ILE A 2 -13.78 -9.48 0.94
N SER A 3 -13.02 -9.21 -0.12
CA SER A 3 -11.56 -9.46 -0.17
C SER A 3 -11.00 -10.86 -0.44
N SER A 4 -11.49 -11.59 -1.46
CA SER A 4 -10.67 -12.67 -2.04
C SER A 4 -9.42 -12.12 -2.74
N ASN A 5 -9.56 -10.99 -3.43
CA ASN A 5 -8.49 -10.41 -4.25
C ASN A 5 -7.29 -9.91 -3.42
N ILE A 6 -7.54 -9.20 -2.30
CA ILE A 6 -6.47 -8.69 -1.42
C ILE A 6 -5.68 -9.85 -0.79
N VAL A 7 -6.37 -10.89 -0.33
CA VAL A 7 -5.73 -12.05 0.31
C VAL A 7 -4.87 -12.81 -0.70
N GLU A 8 -5.37 -13.04 -1.92
CA GLU A 8 -4.61 -13.66 -3.00
C GLU A 8 -3.38 -12.82 -3.40
N MET A 9 -3.52 -11.49 -3.42
CA MET A 9 -2.42 -10.59 -3.74
C MET A 9 -1.34 -10.58 -2.65
N LEU A 10 -1.73 -10.61 -1.36
CA LEU A 10 -0.81 -10.74 -0.23
C LEU A 10 -0.07 -12.10 -0.26
N ASP A 11 -0.78 -13.18 -0.62
CA ASP A 11 -0.16 -14.51 -0.76
C ASP A 11 0.83 -14.53 -1.94
N LYS A 12 0.53 -13.84 -3.05
CA LYS A 12 1.48 -13.65 -4.16
C LYS A 12 2.72 -12.87 -3.74
N LEU A 13 2.55 -11.75 -3.05
CA LEU A 13 3.65 -10.94 -2.53
C LEU A 13 4.53 -11.70 -1.53
N SER A 14 3.91 -12.55 -0.70
CA SER A 14 4.63 -13.40 0.26
C SER A 14 5.51 -14.45 -0.44
N LEU A 15 5.07 -14.94 -1.61
CA LEU A 15 5.86 -15.85 -2.44
C LEU A 15 7.02 -15.14 -3.18
N GLU A 16 6.80 -13.91 -3.64
CA GLU A 16 7.81 -13.13 -4.36
C GLU A 16 8.86 -12.52 -3.40
N HIS A 17 8.46 -12.16 -2.18
CA HIS A 17 9.32 -11.55 -1.17
C HIS A 17 9.25 -12.33 0.16
N PRO A 18 10.02 -13.42 0.32
CA PRO A 18 10.01 -14.21 1.54
C PRO A 18 10.47 -13.43 2.77
N THR A 19 11.23 -12.35 2.61
CA THR A 19 11.71 -11.49 3.71
C THR A 19 10.56 -10.76 4.42
N VAL A 20 9.55 -10.32 3.67
CA VAL A 20 8.39 -9.57 4.17
C VAL A 20 7.14 -10.45 4.31
N SER A 21 7.25 -11.75 4.03
CA SER A 21 6.19 -12.75 4.19
C SER A 21 5.51 -12.70 5.57
N SER A 22 6.29 -12.62 6.64
CA SER A 22 5.78 -12.51 8.01
C SER A 22 4.98 -11.22 8.23
N GLN A 23 5.40 -10.10 7.65
CA GLN A 23 4.69 -8.83 7.77
C GLN A 23 3.38 -8.85 6.97
N LEU A 24 3.38 -9.47 5.78
CA LEU A 24 2.18 -9.63 4.96
C LEU A 24 1.12 -10.51 5.65
N GLU A 25 1.57 -11.56 6.34
CA GLU A 25 0.68 -12.44 7.12
C GLU A 25 0.06 -11.70 8.32
N ASP A 26 0.85 -10.85 8.99
CA ASP A 26 0.33 -9.98 10.04
C ASP A 26 -0.67 -8.95 9.50
N ILE A 27 -0.39 -8.32 8.35
CA ILE A 27 -1.31 -7.38 7.69
C ILE A 27 -2.63 -8.10 7.35
N LYS A 28 -2.57 -9.33 6.84
CA LYS A 28 -3.73 -10.16 6.51
C LYS A 28 -4.58 -10.45 7.76
N ASN A 29 -3.94 -10.75 8.89
CA ASN A 29 -4.63 -10.97 10.16
C ASN A 29 -5.25 -9.68 10.71
N ASN A 30 -4.49 -8.59 10.72
CA ASN A 30 -4.96 -7.28 11.15
C ASN A 30 -6.11 -6.76 10.29
N TYR A 31 -6.13 -7.10 8.99
CA TYR A 31 -7.22 -6.77 8.08
C TYR A 31 -8.52 -7.48 8.46
N LYS A 32 -8.46 -8.76 8.85
CA LYS A 32 -9.63 -9.49 9.36
C LYS A 32 -10.17 -8.87 10.65
N GLU A 33 -9.27 -8.47 11.53
CA GLU A 33 -9.58 -7.82 12.81
C GLU A 33 -9.94 -6.33 12.65
N SER A 34 -9.95 -5.79 11.42
CA SER A 34 -10.21 -4.36 11.14
C SER A 34 -9.30 -3.39 11.92
N MET A 35 -8.05 -3.79 12.19
CA MET A 35 -7.04 -3.01 12.93
C MET A 35 -6.33 -1.99 12.02
N TRP A 36 -7.09 -1.04 11.47
CA TRP A 36 -6.62 -0.11 10.43
C TRP A 36 -5.38 0.70 10.82
N HIS A 37 -5.29 1.15 12.08
CA HIS A 37 -4.12 1.90 12.55
C HIS A 37 -2.82 1.08 12.47
N ILE A 38 -2.86 -0.17 12.94
CA ILE A 38 -1.70 -1.07 12.93
C ILE A 38 -1.32 -1.40 11.49
N ILE A 39 -2.31 -1.69 10.65
CA ILE A 39 -2.10 -1.96 9.22
C ILE A 39 -1.39 -0.78 8.55
N THR A 40 -1.80 0.46 8.86
CA THR A 40 -1.19 1.66 8.26
C THR A 40 0.29 1.77 8.62
N ASP A 41 0.65 1.47 9.86
CA ASP A 41 2.05 1.48 10.32
C ASP A 41 2.86 0.36 9.69
N GLN A 42 2.30 -0.85 9.60
CA GLN A 42 2.95 -1.98 8.95
C GLN A 42 3.18 -1.70 7.47
N LEU A 43 2.21 -1.09 6.78
CA LEU A 43 2.36 -0.69 5.39
C LEU A 43 3.39 0.41 5.20
N TYR A 44 3.42 1.39 6.08
CA TYR A 44 4.45 2.41 6.02
C TYR A 44 5.85 1.80 6.14
N ASN A 45 6.05 0.88 7.08
CA ASN A 45 7.34 0.19 7.25
C ASN A 45 7.66 -0.68 6.02
N LEU A 46 6.69 -1.44 5.53
CA LEU A 46 6.83 -2.33 4.38
C LEU A 46 7.14 -1.56 3.08
N THR A 47 6.50 -0.41 2.87
CA THR A 47 6.79 0.48 1.72
C THR A 47 8.09 1.28 1.89
N SER A 48 8.59 1.38 3.11
CA SER A 48 9.89 2.00 3.37
C SER A 48 11.05 1.02 3.14
N ASP A 49 10.79 -0.28 3.08
CA ASP A 49 11.78 -1.29 2.73
C ASP A 49 12.01 -1.29 1.21
N ALA A 50 13.29 -1.19 0.84
CA ALA A 50 13.74 -1.11 -0.56
C ALA A 50 13.51 -2.41 -1.35
N GLU A 51 13.03 -3.48 -0.71
CA GLU A 51 12.74 -4.75 -1.37
C GLU A 51 11.66 -4.65 -2.45
N PHE A 52 10.73 -3.70 -2.30
CA PHE A 52 9.65 -3.51 -3.26
C PHE A 52 10.02 -2.55 -4.39
N ASP A 53 11.13 -1.80 -4.31
CA ASP A 53 11.50 -0.75 -5.28
C ASP A 53 11.67 -1.26 -6.72
N GLN A 54 11.79 -2.58 -6.94
CA GLN A 54 11.98 -3.16 -8.28
C GLN A 54 10.78 -3.95 -8.83
N GLY A 55 9.68 -4.09 -8.08
CA GLY A 55 8.57 -5.00 -8.45
C GLY A 55 7.34 -4.35 -9.09
N GLY A 56 7.06 -3.07 -8.83
CA GLY A 56 5.79 -2.43 -9.25
C GLY A 56 4.54 -2.96 -8.53
N ASP A 57 4.68 -4.03 -7.74
CA ASP A 57 3.59 -4.66 -7.00
C ASP A 57 3.03 -3.76 -5.90
N LEU A 58 3.81 -2.80 -5.37
CA LEU A 58 3.32 -1.85 -4.37
C LEU A 58 2.37 -0.82 -4.96
N VAL A 59 2.45 -0.50 -6.25
CA VAL A 59 1.51 0.41 -6.92
C VAL A 59 0.14 -0.26 -7.03
N THR A 60 0.12 -1.54 -7.42
CA THR A 60 -1.11 -2.35 -7.45
C THR A 60 -1.68 -2.50 -6.04
N PHE A 61 -0.81 -2.80 -5.06
CA PHE A 61 -1.19 -2.84 -3.65
C PHE A 61 -1.81 -1.54 -3.16
N PHE A 62 -1.21 -0.41 -3.51
CA PHE A 62 -1.72 0.89 -3.14
C PHE A 62 -3.13 1.14 -3.69
N ASN A 63 -3.32 0.88 -4.98
CA ASN A 63 -4.61 1.11 -5.65
C ASN A 63 -5.71 0.18 -5.11
N ASP A 64 -5.40 -1.09 -4.83
CA ASP A 64 -6.41 -2.05 -4.40
C ASP A 64 -6.70 -2.02 -2.90
N PHE A 65 -5.72 -1.63 -2.09
CA PHE A 65 -5.81 -1.70 -0.64
C PHE A 65 -5.81 -0.33 0.00
N VAL A 66 -4.79 0.49 -0.28
CA VAL A 66 -4.54 1.75 0.43
C VAL A 66 -5.57 2.81 0.06
N ILE A 67 -6.00 2.91 -1.21
CA ILE A 67 -7.11 3.78 -1.63
C ILE A 67 -8.43 3.45 -0.91
N LYS A 68 -8.69 2.18 -0.60
CA LYS A 68 -9.90 1.79 0.15
C LYS A 68 -9.83 2.19 1.62
N LEU A 69 -8.61 2.40 2.12
CA LEU A 69 -8.36 2.78 3.50
C LEU A 69 -8.23 4.28 3.72
N ASP A 70 -8.09 5.07 2.65
CA ASP A 70 -8.02 6.54 2.61
C ASP A 70 -8.96 7.21 3.62
N THR A 71 -10.24 6.81 3.66
CA THR A 71 -11.26 7.36 4.59
C THR A 71 -11.18 6.85 6.04
N LYS A 72 -10.34 5.85 6.31
CA LYS A 72 -10.20 5.17 7.62
C LYS A 72 -8.84 5.39 8.27
N ILE A 73 -7.84 5.83 7.53
CA ILE A 73 -6.45 5.95 8.00
C ILE A 73 -5.99 7.41 7.97
N ASN A 74 -4.87 7.67 8.65
CA ASN A 74 -4.32 9.02 8.75
C ASN A 74 -3.76 9.48 7.38
N GLU A 75 -4.26 10.61 6.86
CA GLU A 75 -3.82 11.20 5.60
C GLU A 75 -2.30 11.37 5.49
N LEU A 76 -1.62 11.79 6.55
CA LEU A 76 -0.16 11.97 6.50
C LEU A 76 0.58 10.66 6.22
N LYS A 77 0.08 9.55 6.79
CA LYS A 77 0.67 8.23 6.52
C LYS A 77 0.28 7.74 5.13
N TYR A 78 -0.95 8.00 4.70
CA TYR A 78 -1.42 7.69 3.35
C TYR A 78 -0.56 8.36 2.27
N ILE A 79 -0.32 9.67 2.39
CA ILE A 79 0.55 10.42 1.47
C ILE A 79 1.98 9.88 1.48
N ARG A 80 2.53 9.57 2.65
CA ARG A 80 3.88 9.00 2.74
C ARG A 80 4.01 7.65 2.03
N ILE A 81 3.02 6.78 2.20
CA ILE A 81 2.97 5.49 1.50
C ILE A 81 2.86 5.73 -0.01
N ALA A 82 2.00 6.66 -0.45
CA ALA A 82 1.84 7.01 -1.86
C ALA A 82 3.15 7.52 -2.48
N VAL A 83 3.90 8.35 -1.76
CA VAL A 83 5.23 8.84 -2.19
C VAL A 83 6.24 7.69 -2.28
N ASN A 84 6.20 6.71 -1.38
CA ASN A 84 7.05 5.53 -1.51
C ASN A 84 6.68 4.70 -2.75
N CYS A 85 5.38 4.48 -2.98
CA CYS A 85 4.89 3.81 -4.19
C CYS A 85 5.25 4.58 -5.47
N SER A 86 5.27 5.91 -5.44
CA SER A 86 5.61 6.73 -6.61
C SER A 86 7.05 6.51 -7.08
N ARG A 87 7.95 6.01 -6.21
CA ARG A 87 9.36 5.71 -6.55
C ARG A 87 9.51 4.44 -7.40
N GLN A 88 8.50 3.57 -7.42
CA GLN A 88 8.51 2.36 -8.26
C GLN A 88 8.08 2.62 -9.70
N PHE A 89 7.47 3.76 -9.98
CA PHE A 89 7.14 4.10 -11.35
C PHE A 89 8.42 4.33 -12.14
N GLN A 90 8.63 3.52 -13.18
CA GLN A 90 9.70 3.74 -14.13
C GLN A 90 9.49 5.02 -14.94
N ASN A 91 8.23 5.47 -15.07
CA ASN A 91 7.84 6.69 -15.76
C ASN A 91 7.51 7.82 -14.77
N ILE A 92 8.28 8.90 -14.84
CA ILE A 92 8.11 10.08 -13.98
C ILE A 92 6.75 10.76 -14.23
N GLU A 93 6.24 10.75 -15.47
CA GLU A 93 4.93 11.36 -15.77
C GLU A 93 3.78 10.63 -15.08
N GLU A 94 3.85 9.29 -14.99
CA GLU A 94 2.86 8.49 -14.27
C GLU A 94 2.95 8.74 -12.76
N ALA A 95 4.17 8.84 -12.22
CA ALA A 95 4.40 9.17 -10.81
C ALA A 95 3.81 10.55 -10.45
N ILE A 96 4.04 11.56 -11.29
CA ILE A 96 3.49 12.91 -11.10
C ILE A 96 1.96 12.88 -11.14
N THR A 97 1.39 12.23 -12.16
CA THR A 97 -0.07 12.13 -12.30
C THR A 97 -0.71 11.44 -11.10
N PHE A 98 -0.09 10.36 -10.62
CA PHE A 98 -0.53 9.64 -9.43
C PHE A 98 -0.50 10.53 -8.17
N LEU A 99 0.59 11.26 -7.94
CA LEU A 99 0.72 12.15 -6.79
C LEU A 99 -0.23 13.36 -6.88
N SER A 100 -0.43 13.93 -8.07
CA SER A 100 -1.37 15.04 -8.26
C SER A 100 -2.82 14.62 -7.99
N ASN A 101 -3.24 13.44 -8.47
CA ASN A 101 -4.56 12.89 -8.18
C ASN A 101 -4.76 12.64 -6.68
N LEU A 102 -3.69 12.22 -6.00
CA LEU A 102 -3.70 12.01 -4.55
C LEU A 102 -3.82 13.33 -3.79
N GLU A 103 -3.09 14.36 -4.22
CA GLU A 103 -3.13 15.69 -3.64
C GLU A 103 -4.52 16.33 -3.76
N GLU A 104 -5.17 16.21 -4.93
CA GLU A 104 -6.55 16.69 -5.11
C GLU A 104 -7.52 16.00 -4.15
N LYS A 105 -7.39 14.68 -4.01
CA LYS A 105 -8.23 13.88 -3.09
C LYS A 105 -8.11 14.30 -1.62
N VAL A 106 -6.89 14.58 -1.17
CA VAL A 106 -6.60 15.03 0.19
C VAL A 106 -7.11 16.47 0.42
N LYS A 107 -7.03 17.34 -0.59
CA LYS A 107 -7.56 18.71 -0.47
C LYS A 107 -9.09 18.77 -0.36
N ASP A 108 -9.78 17.77 -0.88
CA ASP A 108 -11.25 17.65 -0.84
C ASP A 108 -11.80 16.90 0.39
N SER A 109 -10.93 16.37 1.28
CA SER A 109 -11.32 15.73 2.56
C SER A 109 -11.37 16.70 3.73
#